data_AF-A0A8H3DGR5-F1
#
_entry.id   AF-A0A8H3DGR5-F1
#
_cell.length_a   1.000
_cell.length_b   1.000
_cell.length_c   1.000
_cell.angle_alpha   90.00
_cell.angle_beta   90.00
_cell.angle_gamma   90.00
#
_symmetry.space_group_name_H-M   'P 1'
#
loop_
_entity.id
_entity.type
_entity.pdbx_description
1 polymer ?
#
loop_
_entity_poly.entity_id
_entity_poly.type
_entity_poly.pdbx_seq_one_letter_code
_entity_poly.pdbx_strand_id
1 'polypeptide(L)'
;MPTYAGFYVTPQDWADWLRPRYPSDPSPFSPPGAADAEILITNELRQKKAGKFFAVTVVPDLSSQPGKFNNDSMIYRLFSEKREYLAPRADSDIDLNGPRVLKHLIRLNAPGWQTIWYDEDSVLAPYGAEFLAPGTVESREKVGDSQKVRVGMGFKRMCGLDNGDTDC
;
A
#
# COMPACT_ATOMS: atom_id res chain seq x y z
N MET A 1 5.21 6.09 -13.74
CA MET A 1 4.89 6.84 -12.51
C MET A 1 4.95 5.89 -11.32
N PRO A 2 5.31 6.40 -10.13
CA PRO A 2 5.58 5.58 -8.96
C PRO A 2 4.31 5.06 -8.28
N THR A 3 4.46 3.94 -7.59
CA THR A 3 3.56 3.45 -6.55
C THR A 3 4.05 3.94 -5.20
N TYR A 4 3.15 4.40 -4.34
CA TYR A 4 3.43 4.74 -2.95
C TYR A 4 2.65 3.84 -2.01
N ALA A 5 3.23 3.54 -0.85
CA ALA A 5 2.55 2.79 0.20
C ALA A 5 2.85 3.32 1.59
N GLY A 6 1.84 3.25 2.45
CA GLY A 6 1.86 3.82 3.79
C GLY A 6 0.45 4.01 4.32
N PHE A 7 0.24 5.02 5.16
CA PHE A 7 -0.98 5.17 5.93
C PHE A 7 -1.90 6.22 5.33
N TYR A 8 -3.11 5.80 4.99
CA TYR A 8 -4.13 6.69 4.49
C TYR A 8 -4.73 7.53 5.62
N VAL A 9 -4.98 8.81 5.35
CA VAL A 9 -5.62 9.76 6.26
C VAL A 9 -6.86 10.29 5.57
N THR A 10 -8.03 10.04 6.16
CA THR A 10 -9.32 10.42 5.57
C THR A 10 -9.51 11.94 5.60
N PRO A 11 -10.48 12.49 4.83
CA PRO A 11 -10.74 13.93 4.82
C PRO A 11 -11.10 14.43 6.22
N GLN A 12 -11.90 13.64 6.91
CA GLN A 12 -12.35 13.91 8.26
C GLN A 12 -11.18 13.91 9.25
N ASP A 13 -10.29 12.91 9.17
CA ASP A 13 -9.17 12.78 10.12
C ASP A 13 -8.17 13.94 10.00
N TRP A 14 -7.78 14.33 8.77
CA TRP A 14 -6.87 15.47 8.61
C TRP A 14 -7.58 16.80 8.90
N ALA A 15 -8.86 16.95 8.58
CA ALA A 15 -9.62 18.17 8.88
C ALA A 15 -9.81 18.37 10.40
N ASP A 16 -10.14 17.31 11.14
CA ASP A 16 -10.23 17.35 12.61
C ASP A 16 -8.87 17.64 13.24
N TRP A 17 -7.80 17.10 12.66
CA TRP A 17 -6.44 17.38 13.11
C TRP A 17 -6.01 18.82 12.84
N LEU A 18 -6.39 19.39 11.68
CA LEU A 18 -6.09 20.77 11.32
C LEU A 18 -6.88 21.79 12.12
N ARG A 19 -8.15 21.52 12.46
CA ARG A 19 -9.06 22.47 13.11
C ARG A 19 -8.43 23.24 14.29
N PRO A 20 -7.75 22.63 15.27
CA PRO A 20 -7.12 23.36 16.37
C PRO A 20 -5.75 23.99 16.03
N ARG A 21 -5.20 23.73 14.83
CA ARG A 21 -3.85 24.15 14.38
C ARG A 21 -3.89 25.23 13.32
N TYR A 22 -5.04 25.39 12.66
CA TYR A 22 -5.26 26.42 11.67
C TYR A 22 -5.61 27.75 12.35
N PRO A 23 -5.17 28.91 11.83
CA PRO A 23 -5.51 30.21 12.39
C PRO A 23 -7.03 30.37 12.53
N SER A 24 -7.45 30.98 13.64
CA SER A 24 -8.85 31.02 14.11
C SER A 24 -9.84 31.74 13.19
N ASP A 25 -9.36 32.46 12.17
CA ASP A 25 -10.17 33.09 11.13
C ASP A 25 -9.75 32.54 9.75
N PRO A 26 -10.10 31.28 9.42
CA PRO A 26 -10.00 30.83 8.03
C PRO A 26 -10.94 31.70 7.19
N SER A 27 -10.43 32.25 6.09
CA SER A 27 -11.28 32.93 5.11
C SER A 27 -12.48 32.02 4.79
N PRO A 28 -13.73 32.48 4.94
CA PRO A 28 -14.90 31.66 4.59
C PRO A 28 -14.94 31.28 3.10
N PHE A 29 -14.10 31.94 2.28
CA PHE A 29 -13.93 31.67 0.87
C PHE A 29 -12.81 30.67 0.56
N SER A 30 -12.03 30.23 1.56
CA SER A 30 -10.94 29.27 1.39
C SER A 30 -10.76 28.44 2.65
N PRO A 31 -11.64 27.44 2.88
CA PRO A 31 -11.44 26.46 3.94
C PRO A 31 -10.12 25.71 3.72
N PRO A 32 -9.44 25.24 4.78
CA PRO A 32 -8.21 24.47 4.65
C PRO A 32 -8.43 23.22 3.81
N GLY A 33 -7.57 23.03 2.80
CA GLY A 33 -7.60 21.91 1.88
C GLY A 33 -6.56 20.83 2.22
N ALA A 34 -6.58 19.74 1.47
CA ALA A 34 -5.61 18.65 1.61
C ALA A 34 -4.14 19.11 1.42
N ALA A 35 -3.91 20.13 0.59
CA ALA A 35 -2.58 20.73 0.43
C ALA A 35 -2.10 21.44 1.71
N ASP A 36 -2.99 22.15 2.41
CA ASP A 36 -2.67 22.75 3.70
C ASP A 36 -2.37 21.67 4.75
N ALA A 37 -3.14 20.57 4.73
CA ALA A 37 -2.89 19.40 5.56
C ALA A 37 -1.52 18.79 5.28
N GLU A 38 -1.16 18.56 4.01
CA GLU A 38 0.13 18.03 3.61
C GLU A 38 1.29 18.86 4.16
N ILE A 39 1.23 20.18 3.99
CA ILE A 39 2.27 21.11 4.47
C ILE A 39 2.40 21.03 5.99
N LEU A 40 1.29 21.12 6.72
CA LEU A 40 1.29 21.18 8.18
C LEU A 40 1.67 19.84 8.82
N ILE A 41 1.19 18.71 8.29
CA ILE A 41 1.58 17.38 8.74
C ILE A 41 3.06 17.15 8.46
N THR A 42 3.56 17.54 7.28
CA THR A 42 5.00 17.44 6.95
C THR A 42 5.85 18.23 7.94
N ASN A 43 5.44 19.45 8.28
CA ASN A 43 6.14 20.28 9.24
C ASN A 43 6.12 19.69 10.65
N GLU A 44 4.98 19.17 11.11
CA GLU A 44 4.86 18.52 12.42
C GLU A 44 5.76 17.27 12.49
N LEU A 45 5.75 16.43 11.46
CA LEU A 45 6.62 15.25 11.38
C LEU A 45 8.11 15.63 11.43
N ARG A 46 8.50 16.72 10.75
CA ARG A 46 9.87 17.26 10.83
C ARG A 46 10.21 17.74 12.25
N GLN A 47 9.34 18.50 12.89
CA GLN A 47 9.54 18.99 14.26
C GLN A 47 9.67 17.84 15.27
N LYS A 48 8.90 16.76 15.10
CA LYS A 48 9.01 15.54 15.93
C LYS A 48 10.16 14.61 15.52
N LYS A 49 11.04 15.02 14.60
CA LYS A 49 12.16 14.20 14.06
C LYS A 49 11.71 12.87 13.43
N ALA A 50 10.47 12.82 12.96
CA ALA A 50 9.86 11.66 12.31
C ALA A 50 9.90 11.75 10.77
N GLY A 51 10.31 12.89 10.19
CA GLY A 51 10.40 13.09 8.74
C GLY A 51 11.38 12.17 7.99
N LYS A 52 12.32 11.52 8.69
CA LYS A 52 13.16 10.46 8.11
C LYS A 52 12.41 9.14 7.92
N PHE A 53 11.30 9.00 8.62
CA PHE A 53 10.46 7.82 8.55
C PHE A 53 9.27 8.07 7.63
N PHE A 54 8.60 9.20 7.76
CA PHE A 54 7.35 9.46 7.06
C PHE A 54 7.49 10.64 6.11
N ALA A 55 6.90 10.49 4.92
CA ALA A 55 6.63 11.59 4.01
C ALA A 55 5.11 11.71 3.81
N VAL A 56 4.65 12.85 3.30
CA VAL A 56 3.23 13.13 3.09
C VAL A 56 3.04 13.46 1.61
N THR A 57 1.91 13.03 1.05
CA THR A 57 1.47 13.41 -0.28
C THR A 57 -0.05 13.48 -0.33
N VAL A 58 -0.59 14.26 -1.27
CA VAL A 58 -2.02 14.30 -1.56
C VAL A 58 -2.40 13.14 -2.48
N VAL A 59 -3.48 12.44 -2.13
CA VAL A 59 -4.03 11.28 -2.84
C VAL A 59 -5.50 11.54 -3.21
N PRO A 60 -6.11 10.84 -4.16
CA PRO A 60 -7.57 10.89 -4.31
C PRO A 60 -8.25 10.32 -3.08
N ASP A 61 -9.44 10.83 -2.80
CA ASP A 61 -10.38 10.18 -1.92
C ASP A 61 -10.74 8.80 -2.49
N LEU A 62 -10.64 7.76 -1.64
CA LEU A 62 -11.00 6.37 -1.92
C LEU A 62 -12.40 6.21 -2.54
N SER A 63 -13.29 7.16 -2.29
CA SER A 63 -14.67 7.20 -2.81
C SER A 63 -14.86 8.07 -4.05
N SER A 64 -13.82 8.75 -4.53
CA SER A 64 -13.91 9.64 -5.70
C SER A 64 -14.25 8.87 -6.97
N GLN A 65 -15.26 9.34 -7.69
CA GLN A 65 -15.53 8.95 -9.06
C GLN A 65 -14.77 9.88 -10.02
N PRO A 66 -14.40 9.41 -11.22
CA PRO A 66 -13.78 10.27 -12.23
C PRO A 66 -14.58 11.57 -12.45
N GLY A 67 -13.94 12.73 -12.27
CA GLY A 67 -14.57 14.05 -12.45
C GLY A 67 -15.16 14.69 -11.17
N LYS A 68 -15.18 13.99 -10.03
CA LYS A 68 -15.46 14.55 -8.70
C LYS A 68 -14.37 14.12 -7.74
N PHE A 69 -13.31 14.92 -7.69
CA PHE A 69 -12.15 14.63 -6.85
C PHE A 69 -12.27 15.40 -5.53
N ASN A 70 -12.48 14.68 -4.44
CA ASN A 70 -12.06 15.16 -3.14
C ASN A 70 -10.59 14.75 -2.98
N ASN A 71 -9.76 15.69 -2.54
CA ASN A 71 -8.36 15.42 -2.27
C ASN A 71 -8.21 14.91 -0.84
N ASP A 72 -7.45 13.83 -0.69
CA ASP A 72 -7.09 13.21 0.56
C ASP A 72 -5.60 13.32 0.86
N SER A 73 -5.18 12.88 2.03
CA SER A 73 -3.76 12.86 2.41
C SER A 73 -3.30 11.44 2.70
N MET A 74 -2.09 11.12 2.25
CA MET A 74 -1.42 9.87 2.56
C MET A 74 -0.06 10.15 3.18
N ILE A 75 0.21 9.47 4.29
CA ILE A 75 1.51 9.45 4.93
C ILE A 75 2.26 8.22 4.44
N TYR A 76 3.07 8.39 3.40
CA TYR A 76 3.76 7.28 2.75
C TYR A 76 5.12 6.97 3.38
N ARG A 77 5.52 5.71 3.22
CA ARG A 77 6.72 5.08 3.78
C ARG A 77 7.59 4.44 2.71
N LEU A 78 6.95 3.81 1.74
CA LEU A 78 7.61 3.08 0.66
C LEU A 78 7.18 3.71 -0.67
N PHE A 79 8.08 3.64 -1.64
CA PHE A 79 7.74 3.91 -3.03
C PHE A 79 8.42 2.88 -3.93
N SER A 80 7.83 2.65 -5.10
CA SER A 80 8.41 1.88 -6.19
C SER A 80 8.16 2.62 -7.50
N GLU A 81 9.06 2.50 -8.46
CA GLU A 81 8.84 3.03 -9.81
C GLU A 81 7.90 2.16 -10.65
N LYS A 82 7.53 0.97 -10.14
CA LYS A 82 6.67 0.00 -10.81
C LYS A 82 5.25 0.06 -10.26
N ARG A 83 4.27 -0.33 -11.07
CA ARG A 83 2.89 -0.61 -10.63
C ARG A 83 2.86 -1.94 -9.89
N GLU A 84 3.03 -1.90 -8.57
CA GLU A 84 3.03 -3.11 -7.73
C GLU A 84 2.46 -2.82 -6.34
N TYR A 85 1.81 -3.83 -5.75
CA TYR A 85 1.39 -3.74 -4.37
C TYR A 85 2.60 -3.80 -3.43
N LEU A 86 2.75 -2.79 -2.57
CA LEU A 86 3.80 -2.73 -1.57
C LEU A 86 3.21 -3.06 -0.20
N ALA A 87 3.49 -4.25 0.31
CA ALA A 87 3.06 -4.66 1.64
C ALA A 87 3.86 -3.94 2.75
N PRO A 88 3.29 -3.79 3.97
CA PRO A 88 4.09 -3.45 5.14
C PRO A 88 5.24 -4.46 5.31
N ARG A 89 6.46 -3.98 5.57
CA ARG A 89 7.59 -4.89 5.78
C ARG A 89 7.45 -5.59 7.14
N ALA A 90 7.58 -6.91 7.13
CA ALA A 90 7.43 -7.74 8.33
C ALA A 90 8.49 -7.46 9.41
N ASP A 91 9.64 -6.92 9.03
CA ASP A 91 10.76 -6.55 9.91
C ASP A 91 10.75 -5.06 10.30
N SER A 92 9.74 -4.28 9.89
CA SER A 92 9.66 -2.84 10.19
C SER A 92 8.56 -2.55 11.23
N ASP A 93 8.98 -2.31 12.47
CA ASP A 93 8.09 -1.89 13.56
C ASP A 93 7.24 -0.67 13.19
N ILE A 94 7.79 0.25 12.40
CA ILE A 94 7.10 1.47 11.97
C ILE A 94 6.01 1.16 10.95
N ASP A 95 6.24 0.19 10.06
CA ASP A 95 5.26 -0.15 9.03
C ASP A 95 4.09 -0.92 9.68
N LEU A 96 4.36 -1.74 10.70
CA LEU A 96 3.35 -2.50 11.44
C LEU A 96 2.59 -1.66 12.48
N ASN A 97 3.26 -0.70 13.14
CA ASN A 97 2.67 0.10 14.21
C ASN A 97 2.39 1.56 13.81
N GLY A 98 2.54 1.91 12.54
CA GLY A 98 2.43 3.28 12.04
C GLY A 98 1.20 4.05 12.52
N PRO A 99 -0.03 3.47 12.53
CA PRO A 99 -1.20 4.16 13.04
C PRO A 99 -1.06 4.56 14.51
N ARG A 100 -0.49 3.68 15.35
CA ARG A 100 -0.22 3.98 16.76
C ARG A 100 0.86 5.04 16.91
N VAL A 101 1.92 4.94 16.11
CA VAL A 101 3.03 5.91 16.10
C VAL A 101 2.54 7.30 15.73
N LEU A 102 1.79 7.44 14.63
CA LEU A 102 1.24 8.72 14.17
C LEU A 102 0.26 9.32 15.19
N LYS A 103 -0.62 8.50 15.76
CA LYS A 103 -1.55 8.92 16.81
C LYS A 103 -0.84 9.37 18.08
N HIS A 104 0.27 8.74 18.45
CA HIS A 104 1.02 9.13 19.64
C HIS A 104 1.89 10.37 19.42
N LEU A 105 2.62 10.43 18.29
CA LEU A 105 3.59 11.49 18.00
C LEU A 105 2.94 12.82 17.66
N ILE A 106 1.91 12.78 16.81
CA ILE A 106 1.30 13.99 16.25
C ILE A 106 -0.20 14.09 16.48
N ARG A 107 -0.83 13.10 17.15
CA ARG A 107 -2.29 13.02 17.37
C ARG A 107 -3.11 12.88 16.09
N LEU A 108 -2.52 12.37 15.02
CA LEU A 108 -3.21 12.13 13.76
C LEU A 108 -3.66 10.67 13.68
N ASN A 109 -4.93 10.46 13.34
CA ASN A 109 -5.45 9.13 13.03
C ASN A 109 -5.14 8.79 11.57
N ALA A 110 -4.64 7.58 11.32
CA ALA A 110 -4.35 7.07 9.99
C ALA A 110 -4.67 5.57 9.97
N PRO A 111 -5.95 5.19 9.71
CA PRO A 111 -6.50 3.91 10.15
C PRO A 111 -5.99 2.67 9.40
N GLY A 112 -5.30 2.80 8.26
CA GLY A 112 -4.90 1.63 7.48
C GLY A 112 -3.77 1.86 6.52
N TRP A 113 -3.03 0.78 6.27
CA TRP A 113 -2.04 0.71 5.21
C TRP A 113 -2.75 0.65 3.85
N GLN A 114 -2.31 1.47 2.91
CA GLN A 114 -2.78 1.51 1.54
C GLN A 114 -1.60 1.57 0.59
N THR A 115 -1.83 1.08 -0.63
CA THR A 115 -0.89 1.21 -1.75
C THR A 115 -1.62 1.88 -2.89
N ILE A 116 -1.04 2.95 -3.45
CA ILE A 116 -1.62 3.69 -4.56
C ILE A 116 -0.62 3.80 -5.70
N TRP A 117 -1.08 3.56 -6.92
CA TRP A 117 -0.33 3.78 -8.15
C TRP A 117 -0.93 4.94 -8.94
N TYR A 118 -0.09 5.73 -9.58
CA TYR A 118 -0.49 6.88 -10.39
C TYR A 118 -0.30 6.57 -11.88
N ASP A 119 -1.32 6.89 -12.69
CA ASP A 119 -1.26 6.73 -14.14
C ASP A 119 -0.51 7.91 -14.80
N GLU A 120 0.29 7.62 -15.82
CA GLU A 120 1.04 8.61 -16.61
C GLU A 120 0.15 9.40 -17.57
N ASP A 121 -0.94 8.77 -18.05
CA ASP A 121 -1.73 9.31 -19.15
C ASP A 121 -2.88 10.23 -18.67
N SER A 122 -3.00 10.46 -17.36
CA SER A 122 -4.09 11.25 -16.80
C SER A 122 -3.79 12.75 -16.81
N VAL A 123 -4.69 13.55 -17.40
CA VAL A 123 -4.53 15.00 -17.55
C VAL A 123 -4.90 15.79 -16.28
N LEU A 124 -5.57 15.15 -15.30
CA LEU A 124 -6.07 15.81 -14.09
C LEU A 124 -5.56 15.12 -12.82
N ALA A 125 -5.06 15.91 -11.88
CA ALA A 125 -4.65 15.44 -10.57
C ALA A 125 -5.86 15.16 -9.64
N PRO A 126 -5.78 14.16 -8.75
CA PRO A 126 -4.69 13.19 -8.66
C PRO A 126 -4.86 12.08 -9.73
N TYR A 127 -3.82 11.97 -10.55
CA TYR A 127 -3.74 11.30 -11.85
C TYR A 127 -4.25 9.87 -11.89
N GLY A 128 -5.41 9.61 -12.50
CA GLY A 128 -5.90 8.26 -12.85
C GLY A 128 -5.68 7.18 -11.77
N ALA A 129 -5.60 7.58 -10.50
CA ALA A 129 -4.81 6.83 -9.55
C ALA A 129 -5.64 5.67 -9.01
N GLU A 130 -4.97 4.55 -8.80
CA GLU A 130 -5.61 3.30 -8.44
C GLU A 130 -5.03 2.77 -7.14
N PHE A 131 -5.92 2.43 -6.21
CA PHE A 131 -5.54 1.70 -5.01
C PHE A 131 -5.30 0.23 -5.37
N LEU A 132 -4.09 -0.24 -5.12
CA LEU A 132 -3.70 -1.61 -5.39
C LEU A 132 -4.03 -2.49 -4.18
N ALA A 133 -4.70 -3.61 -4.44
CA ALA A 133 -4.87 -4.67 -3.46
C ALA A 133 -3.71 -5.69 -3.56
N PRO A 134 -3.44 -6.47 -2.50
CA PRO A 134 -2.58 -7.64 -2.62
C PRO A 134 -3.12 -8.52 -3.75
N GLY A 135 -2.27 -8.83 -4.74
CA GLY A 135 -2.65 -9.80 -5.76
C GLY A 135 -2.97 -11.12 -5.06
N THR A 136 -4.19 -11.64 -5.24
CA THR A 136 -4.37 -13.08 -5.10
C THR A 136 -3.37 -13.70 -6.05
N VAL A 137 -2.43 -14.48 -5.52
CA VAL A 137 -1.59 -15.36 -6.33
C VAL A 137 -2.57 -16.33 -6.97
N GLU A 138 -3.12 -15.97 -8.13
CA GLU A 138 -3.63 -16.97 -9.05
C GLU A 138 -2.41 -17.80 -9.39
N SER A 139 -2.35 -18.97 -8.75
CA SER A 139 -1.45 -20.03 -9.18
C SER A 139 -1.66 -20.15 -10.67
N ARG A 140 -0.66 -19.72 -11.45
CA ARG A 140 -0.55 -20.15 -12.84
C ARG A 140 -0.50 -21.66 -12.79
N GLU A 141 -1.66 -22.30 -12.91
CA GLU A 141 -1.76 -23.67 -13.34
C GLU A 141 -0.89 -23.73 -14.60
N LYS A 142 0.19 -24.51 -14.50
CA LYS A 142 0.98 -24.88 -15.66
C LYS A 142 0.01 -25.64 -16.56
N VAL A 143 -0.58 -24.94 -17.52
CA VAL A 143 -1.22 -25.55 -18.69
C VAL A 143 -0.10 -26.34 -19.38
N GLY A 144 -0.10 -27.63 -19.07
CA GLY A 144 0.78 -28.60 -19.69
C GLY A 144 0.39 -28.76 -21.15
N ASP A 145 1.34 -28.51 -22.01
CA ASP A 145 1.45 -29.11 -23.34
C ASP A 145 2.92 -28.93 -23.75
N SER A 146 3.67 -29.88 -24.27
CA SER A 146 3.32 -31.15 -24.88
C SER A 146 4.62 -31.95 -25.05
N GLN A 147 4.62 -33.27 -24.90
CA GLN A 147 5.29 -34.14 -25.87
C GLN A 147 4.94 -35.62 -25.67
N LYS A 148 4.13 -36.13 -26.60
CA LYS A 148 4.03 -37.53 -26.98
C LYS A 148 5.41 -38.05 -27.43
N VAL A 149 5.86 -39.16 -26.84
CA VAL A 149 6.56 -40.20 -27.59
C VAL A 149 5.92 -41.54 -27.23
N ARG A 150 5.46 -42.24 -28.26
CA ARG A 150 4.88 -43.60 -28.18
C ARG A 150 6.00 -44.65 -28.14
N VAL A 151 5.62 -45.81 -27.60
CA VAL A 151 5.86 -47.20 -28.08
C VAL A 151 6.48 -48.08 -26.99
N GLY A 152 5.84 -49.22 -26.72
CA GLY A 152 6.53 -50.39 -26.16
C GLY A 152 5.69 -51.28 -25.25
N MET A 153 5.12 -52.34 -25.82
CA MET A 153 4.37 -53.43 -25.19
C MET A 153 5.08 -54.11 -23.99
N GLY A 154 4.30 -54.39 -22.94
CA GLY A 154 4.16 -55.71 -22.29
C GLY A 154 5.35 -56.31 -21.53
N PHE A 155 5.17 -56.59 -20.23
CA PHE A 155 5.01 -57.96 -19.72
C PHE A 155 4.78 -57.98 -18.19
N LYS A 156 4.06 -59.00 -17.76
CA LYS A 156 3.59 -59.31 -16.40
C LYS A 156 4.57 -60.24 -15.68
N ARG A 157 4.78 -60.07 -14.36
CA ARG A 157 5.09 -61.07 -13.27
C ARG A 157 5.75 -60.33 -12.08
N MET A 158 5.17 -60.21 -10.88
CA MET A 158 5.04 -61.15 -9.74
C MET A 158 6.34 -61.66 -9.07
N CYS A 159 6.40 -61.42 -7.73
CA CYS A 159 7.06 -62.15 -6.62
C CYS A 159 8.48 -61.79 -6.11
N GLY A 160 8.60 -61.76 -4.77
CA GLY A 160 9.81 -62.03 -3.94
C GLY A 160 10.40 -60.80 -3.24
N LEU A 161 10.28 -60.62 -1.91
CA LEU A 161 11.18 -61.10 -0.81
C LEU A 161 12.61 -60.54 -0.95
N ASP A 162 13.35 -60.05 0.05
CA ASP A 162 13.25 -60.16 1.51
C ASP A 162 14.22 -59.12 2.16
N ASN A 163 14.14 -59.06 3.49
CA ASN A 163 14.83 -58.22 4.48
C ASN A 163 16.38 -58.14 4.39
N GLY A 164 16.93 -57.06 4.97
CA GLY A 164 18.36 -56.95 5.29
C GLY A 164 18.66 -55.84 6.29
N ASP A 165 18.82 -56.23 7.55
CA ASP A 165 19.25 -55.45 8.71
C ASP A 165 20.55 -54.65 8.48
N THR A 166 20.66 -53.49 9.15
CA THR A 166 21.95 -52.85 9.42
C THR A 166 21.93 -52.29 10.84
N ASP A 167 22.53 -53.03 11.77
CA ASP A 167 22.99 -52.58 13.08
C ASP A 167 24.52 -52.46 13.02
N CYS A 168 25.02 -51.29 13.40
CA CYS A 168 26.36 -51.01 13.92
C CYS A 168 26.28 -49.71 14.73
#